data_AF-A0A6J4MYX6-F1
#
_entry.id   AF-A0A6J4MYX6-F1
#
_cell.length_a   1.000
_cell.length_b   1.000
_cell.length_c   1.000
_cell.angle_alpha   90.00
_cell.angle_beta   90.00
_cell.angle_gamma   90.00
#
_symmetry.space_group_name_H-M   'P 1'
#
loop_
_entity.id
_entity.type
_entity.pdbx_description
1 polymer ?
#
loop_
_entity_poly.entity_id
_entity_poly.type
_entity_poly.pdbx_seq_one_letter_code
_entity_poly.pdbx_strand_id
1 'polypeptide(L)'
;MFGVGLPEMAVIAFIAVLVFGPDRLPGLAQQAGQMLRKARSLANNARDELRTELGPEFADLELRDLDPRSIVRKHIIEAMEEGDEADARRRSPRLADGQIPPYDVEAT
;
A
#
# COMPACT_ATOMS: atom_id res chain seq x y z
N MET A 1 -17.92 4.58 -26.41
CA MET A 1 -18.16 3.25 -27.02
C MET A 1 -18.50 2.30 -25.88
N PHE A 2 -19.62 1.57 -26.00
CA PHE A 2 -20.34 0.80 -24.96
C PHE A 2 -20.80 1.61 -23.73
N GLY A 3 -21.96 2.25 -23.85
CA GLY A 3 -22.74 2.68 -22.69
C GLY A 3 -23.64 1.54 -22.25
N VAL A 4 -23.27 0.83 -21.18
CA VAL A 4 -24.15 -0.17 -20.56
C VAL A 4 -25.06 0.57 -19.60
N GLY A 5 -26.30 0.80 -20.01
CA GLY A 5 -27.34 1.37 -19.18
C GLY A 5 -28.10 0.32 -18.39
N LEU A 6 -29.06 0.78 -17.59
CA LEU A 6 -30.02 -0.09 -16.91
C LEU A 6 -30.74 -1.08 -17.84
N PRO A 7 -31.22 -0.71 -19.05
CA PRO A 7 -31.91 -1.67 -19.92
C PRO A 7 -30.97 -2.75 -20.46
N GLU A 8 -29.73 -2.42 -20.82
CA GLU A 8 -28.75 -3.40 -21.26
C GLU A 8 -28.37 -4.38 -20.14
N MET A 9 -28.24 -3.90 -18.90
CA MET A 9 -28.02 -4.76 -17.72
C MET A 9 -29.19 -5.73 -17.49
N ALA A 10 -30.43 -5.29 -17.70
CA ALA A 10 -31.60 -6.16 -17.57
C ALA A 10 -31.61 -7.28 -18.62
N VAL A 11 -31.22 -6.98 -19.86
CA VAL A 11 -31.09 -8.00 -20.93
C VAL A 11 -30.01 -9.03 -20.58
N ILE A 12 -28.85 -8.58 -20.08
CA ILE A 12 -27.76 -9.48 -19.65
C ILE A 12 -28.23 -10.37 -18.50
N ALA A 13 -28.91 -9.80 -17.50
CA ALA A 13 -29.45 -10.55 -16.36
C ALA A 13 -30.49 -11.59 -16.82
N PHE A 14 -31.37 -11.21 -17.75
CA PHE A 14 -32.36 -12.13 -18.31
C PHE A 14 -31.71 -13.31 -19.04
N ILE A 15 -30.69 -13.05 -19.88
CA ILE A 15 -29.94 -14.11 -20.56
C ILE A 15 -29.23 -15.01 -19.54
N ALA A 16 -28.60 -14.44 -18.50
CA ALA A 16 -27.98 -15.21 -17.44
C ALA A 16 -29.00 -16.14 -16.75
N VAL A 17 -30.20 -15.64 -16.46
CA VAL A 17 -31.29 -16.45 -15.88
C VAL A 17 -31.69 -17.59 -16.81
N LEU A 18 -31.78 -17.38 -18.13
CA LEU A 18 -32.12 -18.44 -19.07
C LEU A 18 -31.02 -19.51 -19.17
N VAL A 19 -29.74 -19.10 -19.15
CA VAL A 19 -28.61 -20.03 -19.28
C VAL A 19 -28.40 -20.87 -18.01
N PHE A 20 -28.43 -20.22 -16.85
CA PHE A 20 -28.14 -20.90 -15.57
C PHE A 20 -29.40 -21.43 -14.87
N GLY A 21 -30.57 -20.86 -15.18
CA GLY A 21 -31.85 -21.14 -14.52
C GLY A 21 -32.12 -20.20 -13.33
N PRO A 22 -33.38 -19.73 -13.16
CA PRO A 22 -33.76 -18.82 -12.07
C PRO A 22 -33.57 -19.44 -10.68
N ASP A 23 -33.70 -20.76 -10.56
CA ASP A 23 -33.59 -21.47 -9.28
C ASP A 23 -32.12 -21.65 -8.84
N ARG A 24 -31.18 -21.72 -9.79
CA ARG A 24 -29.76 -21.98 -9.49
C ARG A 24 -28.96 -20.71 -9.23
N LEU A 25 -29.28 -19.61 -9.91
CA LEU A 25 -28.63 -18.32 -9.71
C LEU A 25 -28.55 -17.83 -8.25
N PRO A 26 -29.64 -17.83 -7.45
CA PRO A 26 -29.57 -17.39 -6.06
C PRO A 26 -28.64 -18.29 -5.23
N GLY A 27 -28.63 -19.60 -5.49
CA GLY A 27 -27.71 -20.54 -4.85
C GLY A 27 -26.24 -20.23 -5.18
N LEU A 28 -25.93 -19.96 -6.45
CA LEU A 28 -24.58 -19.59 -6.90
C LEU A 28 -24.12 -18.26 -6.30
N ALA A 29 -24.99 -17.25 -6.29
CA ALA A 29 -24.70 -15.95 -5.67
C ALA A 29 -24.42 -16.08 -4.17
N GLN A 30 -25.21 -16.89 -3.46
CA GLN A 30 -24.97 -17.18 -2.04
C GLN A 30 -23.63 -17.87 -1.80
N GLN A 31 -23.27 -18.86 -2.62
CA GLN A 31 -21.98 -19.55 -2.52
C GLN A 31 -20.81 -18.60 -2.77
N ALA A 32 -20.88 -17.80 -3.84
CA ALA A 32 -19.86 -16.79 -4.14
C ALA A 32 -19.73 -15.77 -3.00
N GLY A 33 -20.84 -15.29 -2.44
CA GLY A 33 -20.85 -14.37 -1.29
C GLY A 33 -20.22 -15.00 -0.04
N GLN A 34 -20.52 -16.27 0.24
CA GLN A 34 -19.90 -17.00 1.35
C GLN A 34 -18.39 -17.18 1.14
N MET A 35 -17.95 -17.51 -0.08
CA MET A 35 -16.52 -17.62 -0.41
C MET A 35 -15.81 -16.27 -0.23
N LEU A 36 -16.41 -15.18 -0.70
CA LEU A 36 -15.86 -13.84 -0.52
C LEU A 36 -15.74 -13.45 0.96
N ARG A 37 -16.77 -13.76 1.76
CA ARG A 37 -16.74 -13.52 3.21
C ARG A 37 -15.62 -14.32 3.89
N LYS A 38 -15.45 -15.59 3.53
CA LYS A 38 -14.37 -16.44 4.04
C LYS A 38 -13.01 -15.89 3.64
N ALA A 39 -12.83 -15.54 2.36
CA ALA A 39 -11.58 -14.95 1.87
C ALA A 39 -11.24 -13.65 2.61
N ARG A 40 -12.23 -12.77 2.83
CA ARG A 40 -12.04 -11.54 3.61
C ARG A 40 -11.65 -11.83 5.06
N SER A 41 -12.27 -12.82 5.70
CA SER A 41 -11.92 -13.24 7.06
C SER A 41 -10.49 -13.78 7.13
N LEU A 42 -10.09 -14.63 6.18
CA LEU A 42 -8.72 -15.15 6.12
C LEU A 42 -7.70 -14.03 5.94
N ALA A 43 -7.98 -13.10 5.02
CA ALA A 43 -7.12 -11.95 4.78
C ALA A 43 -6.97 -11.06 6.02
N ASN A 44 -8.06 -10.84 6.77
CA ASN A 44 -8.00 -10.08 8.02
C ASN A 44 -7.19 -10.82 9.10
N ASN A 45 -7.47 -12.11 9.32
CA ASN A 45 -6.77 -12.90 10.32
C ASN A 45 -5.25 -12.96 10.04
N ALA A 46 -4.86 -13.16 8.78
CA ALA A 46 -3.45 -13.17 8.39
C ALA A 46 -2.77 -11.81 8.63
N ARG A 47 -3.48 -10.69 8.45
CA ARG A 47 -2.97 -9.36 8.81
C ARG A 47 -2.80 -9.21 10.32
N ASP A 48 -3.77 -9.69 11.09
CA ASP A 48 -3.72 -9.62 12.55
C ASP A 48 -2.56 -10.45 13.12
N GLU A 49 -2.29 -11.62 12.54
CA GLU A 49 -1.17 -12.49 12.87
C GLU A 49 0.18 -11.83 12.53
N LEU A 50 0.33 -11.30 11.30
CA LEU A 50 1.53 -10.56 10.88
C LEU A 50 1.80 -9.34 11.78
N ARG A 51 0.76 -8.59 12.17
CA ARG A 51 0.86 -7.46 13.08
C ARG A 51 1.33 -7.88 14.48
N THR A 52 0.89 -9.06 14.93
CA THR A 52 1.24 -9.58 16.26
C THR A 52 2.68 -10.09 16.31
N GLU A 53 3.16 -10.72 15.24
CA GLU A 53 4.50 -11.32 15.20
C GLU A 53 5.61 -10.35 14.77
N LEU A 54 5.35 -9.46 13.81
CA LEU A 54 6.36 -8.58 13.22
C LEU A 54 6.34 -7.16 13.80
N GLY A 55 5.38 -6.85 14.67
CA GLY A 55 5.21 -5.54 15.26
C GLY A 55 4.45 -4.54 14.36
N PRO A 56 4.07 -3.37 14.92
CA PRO A 56 3.21 -2.40 14.24
C PRO A 56 3.81 -1.79 12.96
N GLU A 57 5.13 -1.89 12.76
CA GLU A 57 5.80 -1.32 11.58
C GLU A 57 5.45 -2.02 10.25
N PHE A 58 4.97 -3.27 10.28
CA PHE A 58 4.51 -4.00 9.07
C PHE A 58 2.99 -4.06 8.94
N ALA A 59 2.25 -3.53 9.93
CA ALA A 59 0.79 -3.52 9.94
C ALA A 59 0.18 -2.56 8.89
N ASP A 60 0.95 -1.56 8.47
CA ASP A 60 0.58 -0.55 7.48
C ASP A 60 0.91 -0.95 6.04
N LEU A 61 1.23 -2.22 5.78
CA LEU A 61 1.14 -2.82 4.44
C LEU A 61 -0.35 -2.92 4.06
N GLU A 62 -0.98 -1.77 3.87
CA GLU A 62 -2.33 -1.64 3.39
C GLU A 62 -2.37 -2.14 1.95
N LEU A 63 -3.01 -3.28 1.72
CA LEU A 63 -3.38 -3.80 0.41
C LEU A 63 -4.23 -2.82 -0.45
N ARG A 64 -4.40 -1.55 -0.04
CA ARG A 64 -4.97 -0.47 -0.87
C ARG A 64 -3.93 0.13 -1.84
N ASP A 65 -2.64 0.03 -1.54
CA ASP A 65 -1.52 0.47 -2.39
C ASP A 65 -0.95 -0.72 -3.20
N LEU A 66 -1.81 -1.44 -3.93
CA LEU A 66 -1.42 -2.52 -4.88
C LEU A 66 -0.65 -2.02 -6.12
N ASP A 67 0.16 -0.97 -5.97
CA ASP A 67 1.21 -0.61 -6.92
C ASP A 67 2.57 -0.62 -6.20
N PRO A 68 3.33 -1.73 -6.28
CA PRO A 68 4.58 -1.90 -5.53
C PRO A 68 5.62 -0.80 -5.84
N ARG A 69 5.46 -0.09 -6.97
CA ARG A 69 6.32 1.03 -7.36
C ARG A 69 6.10 2.27 -6.50
N SER A 70 4.91 2.50 -5.95
CA SER A 70 4.64 3.68 -5.12
C SER A 70 5.23 3.53 -3.72
N ILE A 71 5.14 2.32 -3.14
CA ILE A 71 5.73 1.98 -1.82
C ILE A 71 7.25 2.11 -1.86
N VAL A 72 7.90 1.50 -2.87
CA VAL A 72 9.36 1.59 -3.04
C VAL A 72 9.79 3.03 -3.28
N ARG A 73 9.03 3.81 -4.06
CA ARG A 73 9.31 5.24 -4.25
C ARG A 73 9.24 6.02 -2.94
N LYS A 74 8.20 5.82 -2.12
CA LYS A 74 8.05 6.50 -0.82
C LYS A 74 9.25 6.21 0.09
N HIS A 75 9.64 4.95 0.23
CA HIS A 75 10.77 4.54 1.09
C HIS A 75 12.14 5.02 0.55
N ILE A 76 12.34 5.05 -0.77
CA ILE A 76 13.58 5.59 -1.34
C ILE A 76 13.68 7.10 -1.10
N ILE A 77 12.59 7.84 -1.27
CA ILE A 77 12.57 9.30 -1.04
C ILE A 77 12.86 9.60 0.43
N GLU A 78 12.21 8.90 1.36
CA GLU A 78 12.44 9.06 2.80
C GLU A 78 13.90 8.74 3.19
N ALA A 79 14.48 7.66 2.65
CA ALA A 79 15.89 7.33 2.87
C ALA A 79 16.85 8.36 2.24
N MET A 80 16.45 9.00 1.13
CA MET A 80 17.22 10.09 0.52
C MET A 80 17.13 11.38 1.35
N GLU A 81 15.97 11.70 1.89
CA GLU A 81 15.76 12.86 2.77
C GLU A 81 16.54 12.70 4.08
N GLU A 82 16.51 11.52 4.70
CA GLU A 82 17.31 11.22 5.89
C GLU A 82 18.82 11.29 5.60
N GLY A 83 19.24 10.82 4.42
CA GLY A 83 20.61 10.92 3.92
C GLY A 83 21.04 12.38 3.68
N ASP A 84 20.18 13.20 3.08
CA ASP A 84 20.43 14.62 2.83
C ASP A 84 20.49 15.43 4.12
N GLU A 85 19.65 15.10 5.12
CA GLU A 85 19.74 15.72 6.45
C GLU A 85 21.01 15.31 7.20
N ALA A 86 21.41 14.05 7.13
CA ALA A 86 22.65 13.57 7.73
C ALA A 86 23.88 14.19 7.07
N ASP A 87 23.85 14.40 5.74
CA ASP A 87 24.91 15.05 4.98
C ASP A 87 24.91 16.59 5.19
N ALA A 88 23.74 17.21 5.36
CA ALA A 88 23.61 18.62 5.74
C ALA A 88 24.12 18.90 7.16
N ARG A 89 23.89 17.99 8.11
CA ARG A 89 24.43 18.07 9.48
C ARG A 89 25.95 17.81 9.53
N ARG A 90 26.48 16.96 8.64
CA ARG A 90 27.93 16.70 8.48
C ARG A 90 28.66 17.79 7.71
N ARG A 91 27.94 18.56 6.87
CA ARG A 91 28.42 19.84 6.35
C ARG A 91 28.39 20.87 7.46
N SER A 92 29.36 20.77 8.38
CA SER A 92 29.87 21.95 9.06
C SER A 92 30.09 23.04 7.99
N PRO A 93 29.72 24.30 8.25
CA PRO A 93 29.92 25.36 7.26
C PRO A 93 31.38 25.30 6.84
N ARG A 94 31.62 25.01 5.56
CA ARG A 94 32.97 25.07 5.00
C ARG A 94 33.43 26.48 5.30
N LEU A 95 34.48 26.58 6.10
CA LEU A 95 35.15 27.84 6.43
C LEU A 95 35.23 28.66 5.15
N ALA A 96 34.63 29.85 5.14
CA ALA A 96 34.66 30.70 3.96
C ALA A 96 36.12 30.99 3.57
N ASP A 97 36.42 31.19 2.29
CA ASP A 97 37.78 31.41 1.81
C ASP A 97 38.48 32.49 2.65
N GLY A 98 39.52 32.11 3.40
CA GLY A 98 40.27 32.97 4.31
C GLY A 98 39.93 32.86 5.81
N GLN A 99 38.98 32.00 6.20
CA GLN A 99 38.66 31.78 7.61
C GLN A 99 39.61 30.72 8.22
N ILE A 100 40.40 31.14 9.19
CA ILE A 100 41.41 30.29 9.84
C ILE A 100 40.68 29.30 10.76
N PRO A 101 40.96 27.99 10.68
CA PRO A 101 40.32 27.01 11.55
C PRO A 101 40.62 27.32 13.02
N PRO A 102 39.65 27.10 13.93
CA PRO A 102 39.88 27.32 15.35
C PRO A 102 40.99 26.37 15.83
N TYR A 103 42.09 26.93 16.32
CA TYR A 103 43.18 26.17 16.93
C TYR A 103 43.02 26.20 18.45
N ASP A 104 43.10 25.03 19.06
CA ASP A 104 43.06 24.87 20.50
C ASP A 104 44.48 25.08 21.07
N VAL A 105 44.63 26.14 21.87
CA VAL A 105 45.91 26.51 22.50
C VAL A 105 46.20 25.71 23.76
N GLU A 106 45.25 24.91 24.25
CA GLU A 106 45.41 24.08 25.45
C GLU A 106 45.85 22.64 25.14
N ALA A 107 46.02 22.29 23.86
CA ALA A 107 46.57 21.00 23.47
C ALA A 107 48.09 20.95 23.76
N THR A 108 48.47 20.41 24.92
CA THR A 108 49.85 20.04 25.31
C THR A 108 49.93 18.56 25.62
#